data_AF-A0A4Q3GXS6-F1
#
_entry.id   AF-A0A4Q3GXS6-F1
#
_cell.length_a   1.000
_cell.length_b   1.000
_cell.length_c   1.000
_cell.angle_alpha   90.00
_cell.angle_beta   90.00
_cell.angle_gamma   90.00
#
_symmetry.space_group_name_H-M   'P 1'
#
loop_
_entity.id
_entity.type
_entity.pdbx_description
1 polymer ?
#
loop_
_entity_poly.entity_id
_entity_poly.type
_entity_poly.pdbx_seq_one_letter_code
_entity_poly.pdbx_strand_id
1 'polypeptide(L)' 'MSGLMINAVLFGLGAITVLSIPALAEQAKYLIPAVVVLSFVLVPFIAAPIARRMRLKNWGRRAWREGDAISG' A
#
# COMPACT_ATOMS: atom_id res chain seq x y z
N MET A 1 -3.11 8.18 2.30
CA MET A 1 -4.27 7.27 2.15
C MET A 1 -3.91 5.94 1.50
N SER A 2 -3.06 5.88 0.46
CA SER A 2 -2.69 4.61 -0.21
C SER A 2 -1.94 3.59 0.67
N GLY A 3 -1.17 4.05 1.67
CA GLY A 3 -0.38 3.15 2.52
C GLY A 3 -1.20 2.13 3.34
N LEU A 4 -2.42 2.50 3.76
CA LEU A 4 -3.31 1.59 4.48
C LEU A 4 -3.81 0.45 3.59
N MET A 5 -4.15 0.76 2.33
CA MET A 5 -4.59 -0.25 1.35
C MET A 5 -3.43 -1.19 0.98
N ILE A 6 -2.22 -0.64 0.77
CA ILE A 6 -1.03 -1.44 0.48
C ILE A 6 -0.70 -2.37 1.64
N ASN A 7 -0.80 -1.88 2.89
CA ASN A 7 -0.59 -2.72 4.08
C ASN A 7 -1.58 -3.88 4.14
N ALA A 8 -2.87 -3.61 3.92
CA ALA A 8 -3.91 -4.65 3.93
C ALA A 8 -3.66 -5.72 2.86
N VAL A 9 -3.24 -5.32 1.65
CA VAL A 9 -2.91 -6.27 0.57
C VAL A 9 -1.69 -7.12 0.92
N LEU A 10 -0.62 -6.51 1.44
CA LEU A 10 0.60 -7.24 1.85
C LEU A 10 0.31 -8.22 2.98
N PHE A 11 -0.43 -7.79 3.98
CA PHE A 11 -0.87 -8.64 5.08
C PHE A 11 -1.71 -9.81 4.58
N GLY A 12 -2.71 -9.56 3.72
CA GLY A 12 -3.54 -10.60 3.15
C GLY A 12 -2.74 -11.62 2.34
N LEU A 13 -1.79 -11.17 1.52
CA LEU A 13 -0.92 -12.05 0.74
C LEU A 13 -0.06 -12.94 1.65
N GLY A 14 0.52 -12.36 2.71
CA GLY A 14 1.30 -13.08 3.71
C GLY A 14 0.47 -14.07 4.53
N ALA A 15 -0.75 -13.69 4.92
CA ALA A 15 -1.65 -14.58 5.66
C ALA A 15 -2.10 -15.76 4.79
N ILE A 16 -2.45 -15.53 3.52
CA ILE A 16 -2.82 -16.59 2.58
C ILE A 16 -1.64 -17.55 2.39
N THR A 17 -0.43 -17.05 2.16
CA THR A 17 0.75 -17.91 1.99
C THR A 17 1.07 -18.76 3.23
N VAL A 18 0.96 -18.19 4.44
CA VAL A 18 1.15 -18.92 5.70
C VAL A 18 0.09 -20.01 5.89
N LEU A 19 -1.17 -19.71 5.56
CA LEU A 19 -2.28 -20.63 5.80
C LEU A 19 -2.46 -21.68 4.69
N SER A 20 -2.04 -21.38 3.45
CA SER A 20 -2.13 -22.32 2.32
C SER A 20 -1.06 -23.41 2.35
N ILE A 21 0.04 -23.23 3.08
CA ILE A 21 1.11 -24.23 3.19
C ILE A 21 1.01 -24.91 4.57
N PRO A 22 0.66 -26.22 4.65
CA PRO A 22 0.41 -26.88 5.93
C PRO A 22 1.61 -26.87 6.88
N ALA A 23 2.84 -26.94 6.34
CA ALA A 23 4.07 -26.83 7.15
C ALA A 23 4.25 -25.44 7.81
N LEU A 24 3.72 -24.37 7.21
CA LEU A 24 3.74 -23.02 7.78
C LEU A 24 2.54 -22.81 8.71
N ALA A 25 1.40 -23.45 8.43
CA ALA A 25 0.20 -23.34 9.25
C ALA A 25 0.43 -23.83 10.69
N GLU A 26 1.23 -24.88 10.90
CA GLU A 26 1.67 -25.35 12.23
C GLU A 26 2.37 -24.24 13.05
N GLN A 27 3.07 -23.32 12.35
CA GLN A 27 3.78 -22.20 12.94
C GLN A 27 3.01 -20.88 12.84
N ALA A 28 1.73 -20.90 12.45
CA ALA A 28 0.93 -19.70 12.21
C ALA A 28 0.90 -18.75 13.43
N LYS A 29 0.97 -19.30 14.65
CA LYS A 29 1.06 -18.52 15.90
C LYS A 29 2.24 -17.52 15.90
N TYR A 30 3.34 -17.88 15.26
CA TYR A 30 4.54 -17.03 15.16
C TYR A 30 4.62 -16.31 13.82
N LEU A 31 4.21 -16.97 12.74
CA LEU A 31 4.30 -16.43 11.39
C LEU A 31 3.30 -15.30 11.13
N ILE A 32 2.09 -15.35 11.69
CA ILE A 32 1.10 -14.28 11.50
C ILE A 32 1.59 -12.95 12.10
N PRO A 33 2.05 -12.89 13.37
CA PRO A 33 2.68 -11.68 13.91
C PRO A 33 3.89 -11.22 13.08
N ALA A 34 4.72 -12.15 12.60
CA ALA A 34 5.87 -11.82 11.76
C ALA A 34 5.43 -11.16 10.42
N VAL A 35 4.39 -11.68 9.77
CA VAL A 35 3.80 -11.11 8.55
C VAL A 35 3.28 -9.70 8.81
N VAL A 36 2.65 -9.44 9.96
CA VAL A 36 2.20 -8.08 10.32
C VAL A 36 3.39 -7.12 10.38
N VAL A 37 4.43 -7.47 11.14
CA VAL A 37 5.63 -6.63 11.26
C VAL A 37 6.29 -6.42 9.90
N LEU A 38 6.44 -7.48 9.11
CA LEU A 38 7.02 -7.41 7.77
C LEU A 38 6.19 -6.51 6.84
N SER A 39 4.87 -6.56 6.93
CA SER A 39 3.97 -5.71 6.14
C SER A 39 4.18 -4.24 6.50
N PHE A 40 4.22 -3.90 7.79
CA PHE A 40 4.51 -2.53 8.23
C PHE A 40 5.88 -2.02 7.78
N VAL A 41 6.90 -2.90 7.77
CA VAL A 41 8.23 -2.55 7.28
C VAL A 41 8.23 -2.33 5.77
N LEU A 42 7.54 -3.17 4.99
CA LEU A 42 7.51 -3.08 3.52
C LEU A 42 6.64 -1.93 2.99
N VAL A 43 5.60 -1.56 3.70
CA VAL A 43 4.67 -0.48 3.32
C VAL A 43 5.36 0.83 2.94
N PRO A 44 6.25 1.44 3.75
CA PRO A 44 6.90 2.70 3.38
C PRO A 44 7.75 2.57 2.11
N PHE A 45 8.42 1.43 1.89
CA PHE A 45 9.24 1.22 0.69
C PHE A 45 8.40 1.15 -0.59
N ILE A 46 7.19 0.56 -0.52
CA ILE A 46 6.29 0.43 -1.67
C ILE A 46 5.44 1.70 -1.85
N ALA A 47 4.91 2.25 -0.77
CA ALA A 47 4.00 3.39 -0.81
C ALA A 47 4.71 4.71 -1.17
N ALA A 48 5.97 4.92 -0.72
CA ALA A 48 6.71 6.15 -0.97
C ALA A 48 6.92 6.47 -2.48
N PRO A 49 7.43 5.55 -3.32
CA PRO A 49 7.61 5.83 -4.75
C PRO A 49 6.28 6.03 -5.48
N ILE A 50 5.24 5.28 -5.12
CA ILE A 50 3.89 5.40 -5.70
C ILE A 50 3.30 6.78 -5.36
N ALA A 51 3.33 7.16 -4.08
CA ALA A 51 2.88 8.47 -3.63
C ALA A 51 3.68 9.61 -4.26
N ARG A 52 5.01 9.45 -4.42
CA ARG A 52 5.88 10.45 -5.07
C ARG A 52 5.51 10.64 -6.54
N ARG A 53 5.31 9.55 -7.29
CA ARG A 53 4.87 9.64 -8.70
C ARG A 53 3.50 10.32 -8.85
N MET A 54 2.57 10.02 -7.95
CA MET A 54 1.26 10.69 -7.96
C MET A 54 1.35 12.16 -7.55
N ARG A 55 2.22 12.50 -6.59
CA ARG A 55 2.44 13.89 -6.15
C ARG A 55 3.06 14.74 -7.26
N LEU A 56 4.00 14.17 -8.03
CA LEU A 56 4.57 14.83 -9.20
C LEU A 56 3.52 15.09 -10.30
N LYS A 57 2.56 14.17 -10.51
CA LYS A 57 1.47 14.35 -11.47
C LYS A 57 0.39 15.35 -11.00
N ASN A 58 0.30 15.60 -9.68
CA ASN A 58 -0.76 16.41 -9.10
C ASN A 58 -0.55 17.94 -9.19
N TRP A 59 0.63 18.39 -9.63
CA TRP A 59 0.84 19.81 -9.94
C TRP A 59 -0.03 20.31 -11.11
N GLY A 60 -0.51 19.42 -11.98
CA GLY A 60 -1.45 19.76 -13.05
C GLY A 60 -2.86 20.11 -12.58
N ARG A 61 -3.26 19.75 -11.34
CA ARG A 61 -4.62 20.04 -10.84
C ARG A 61 -4.84 21.50 -10.44
N ARG A 62 -3.77 22.23 -10.09
CA ARG A 62 -3.82 23.69 -9.90
C ARG A 62 -4.09 24.40 -11.24
N ALA A 63 -3.40 24.01 -12.31
CA ALA A 63 -3.66 24.50 -13.66
C ALA A 63 -5.09 24.20 -14.16
N TRP A 64 -5.67 23.07 -13.77
CA TRP A 64 -7.06 22.71 -14.11
C TRP A 64 -8.13 23.57 -13.42
N ARG A 65 -7.84 24.16 -12.24
CA ARG A 65 -8.75 25.13 -11.58
C ARG A 65 -8.57 26.56 -12.09
N GLU A 66 -7.41 26.87 -12.66
CA GLU A 66 -7.07 28.20 -13.19
C GLU A 66 -7.53 28.37 -14.66
N GLY A 67 -7.82 27.27 -15.35
CA GLY A 67 -8.30 27.24 -16.74
C GLY A 67 -9.81 27.45 -16.93
N ASP A 68 -10.58 27.71 -15.87
CA ASP A 68 -12.04 27.86 -15.92
C ASP A 68 -12.48 29.35 -15.89
N ALA A 69 -11.64 30.24 -16.42
CA ALA A 69 -11.91 31.68 -16.57
C ALA A 69 -12.56 32.04 -17.92
N ILE A 70 -12.85 31.03 -18.76
CA ILE A 70 -13.37 31.15 -20.13
C ILE A 70 -14.80 30.61 -20.27
N SER A 71 -15.58 30.68 -19.18
CA SER A 71 -17.03 30.41 -19.17
C SER A 71 -17.85 31.64 -18.73
N GLY A 72 -17.27 32.84 -18.84
CA GLY A 72 -17.95 34.13 -18.68
C GLY A 72 -18.44 34.69 -20.00
#